data_AF-A0A1V1P6G5-F1
#
_entry.id   AF-A0A1V1P6G5-F1
#
_cell.length_a   1.000
_cell.length_b   1.000
_cell.length_c   1.000
_cell.angle_alpha   90.00
_cell.angle_beta   90.00
_cell.angle_gamma   90.00
#
_symmetry.space_group_name_H-M   'P 1'
#
loop_
_entity.id
_entity.type
_entity.pdbx_description
1 polymer ?
#
loop_
_entity_poly.entity_id
_entity_poly.type
_entity_poly.pdbx_seq_one_letter_code
_entity_poly.pdbx_strand_id
1 'polypeptide(L)'
;MPASYRESISKNNLMLIGMSVAAATMPVVAGSATYALGKVFIRHFGSGGTFLTLDPNKTKDYYFTMFEEGKLVVANMKKNDTGQNLK
;
A
#
# COMPACT_ATOMS: atom_id res chain seq x y z
N MET A 1 -9.49 37.92 21.49
CA MET A 1 -9.48 36.48 21.17
C MET A 1 -8.45 35.80 22.07
N PRO A 2 -8.78 34.69 22.76
CA PRO A 2 -7.86 34.00 23.66
C PRO A 2 -6.73 33.32 22.86
N ALA A 3 -5.50 33.36 23.40
CA ALA A 3 -4.30 32.82 22.75
C ALA A 3 -4.39 31.31 22.43
N SER A 4 -5.19 30.56 23.20
CA SER A 4 -5.43 29.12 23.04
C SER A 4 -6.06 28.73 21.71
N TYR A 5 -6.82 29.63 21.06
CA TYR A 5 -7.45 29.33 19.76
C TYR A 5 -6.44 29.34 18.61
N ARG A 6 -5.40 30.17 18.68
CA ARG A 6 -4.39 30.27 17.61
C ARG A 6 -3.49 29.04 17.54
N GLU A 7 -3.20 28.40 18.69
CA GLU A 7 -2.46 27.14 18.73
C GLU A 7 -3.27 25.96 18.15
N SER A 8 -4.59 25.92 18.36
CA SER A 8 -5.47 24.88 17.81
C SER A 8 -5.50 24.90 16.27
N ILE A 9 -5.63 26.09 15.68
CA ILE A 9 -5.64 26.28 14.22
C ILE A 9 -4.31 25.82 13.58
N SER A 10 -3.18 26.04 14.26
CA SER A 10 -1.86 25.56 13.80
C SER A 10 -1.76 24.03 13.80
N LYS A 11 -2.27 23.36 14.83
CA LYS A 11 -2.25 21.88 14.93
C LYS A 11 -3.19 21.19 13.94
N ASN A 12 -4.34 21.80 13.64
CA ASN A 12 -5.28 21.25 12.65
C ASN A 12 -4.68 21.23 11.24
N ASN A 13 -3.92 22.25 10.84
CA ASN A 13 -3.26 22.27 9.53
C ASN A 13 -2.17 21.21 9.41
N LEU A 14 -1.42 20.94 10.48
CA LEU A 14 -0.43 19.85 10.52
C LEU A 14 -1.11 18.47 10.36
N MET A 15 -2.25 18.26 11.03
CA MET A 15 -3.03 17.03 10.90
C MET A 15 -3.58 16.83 9.49
N LEU A 16 -4.12 17.89 8.87
CA LEU A 16 -4.65 17.87 7.50
C LEU A 16 -3.59 17.50 6.45
N ILE A 17 -2.36 18.01 6.59
CA ILE A 17 -1.24 17.66 5.71
C ILE A 17 -0.87 16.17 5.88
N GLY A 18 -0.85 15.66 7.12
CA GLY A 18 -0.61 14.24 7.37
C GLY A 18 -1.67 13.35 6.72
N MET A 19 -2.95 13.73 6.82
CA MET A 19 -4.07 12.98 6.22
C MET A 19 -4.02 12.96 4.70
N SER A 20 -3.66 14.07 4.04
CA SER A 20 -3.62 14.13 2.57
C SER A 20 -2.50 13.27 2.00
N VAL A 21 -1.33 13.27 2.63
CA VAL A 21 -0.22 12.37 2.27
C VAL A 21 -0.64 10.91 2.45
N ALA A 22 -1.21 10.57 3.61
CA ALA A 22 -1.68 9.22 3.88
C ALA A 22 -2.74 8.78 2.85
N ALA A 23 -3.71 9.62 2.53
CA ALA A 23 -4.74 9.32 1.53
C ALA A 23 -4.15 9.07 0.14
N ALA A 24 -3.07 9.78 -0.23
CA ALA A 24 -2.40 9.58 -1.51
C ALA A 24 -1.60 8.27 -1.57
N THR A 25 -0.95 7.86 -0.47
CA THR A 25 -0.06 6.69 -0.43
C THR A 25 -0.75 5.39 -0.03
N MET A 26 -1.80 5.44 0.79
CA MET A 26 -2.49 4.27 1.35
C MET A 26 -2.94 3.27 0.29
N PRO A 27 -3.59 3.66 -0.83
CA PRO A 27 -4.03 2.71 -1.85
C PRO A 27 -2.87 1.93 -2.47
N VAL A 28 -1.73 2.60 -2.68
CA VAL A 28 -0.52 1.97 -3.26
C VAL A 28 0.06 0.95 -2.30
N VAL A 29 0.18 1.30 -1.02
CA VAL A 29 0.71 0.40 0.01
C VAL A 29 -0.23 -0.79 0.24
N ALA A 30 -1.52 -0.55 0.39
CA ALA A 30 -2.51 -1.60 0.61
C ALA A 30 -2.64 -2.55 -0.60
N GLY A 31 -2.65 -1.98 -1.81
CA GLY A 31 -2.72 -2.76 -3.04
C GLY A 31 -1.47 -3.62 -3.27
N SER A 32 -0.28 -3.05 -3.05
CA SER A 32 0.99 -3.79 -3.17
C SER A 32 1.14 -4.90 -2.13
N ALA A 33 0.69 -4.69 -0.89
CA ALA A 33 0.66 -5.72 0.13
C ALA A 33 -0.25 -6.90 -0.28
N THR A 34 -1.46 -6.60 -0.77
CA THR A 34 -2.40 -7.61 -1.24
C THR A 34 -1.84 -8.39 -2.44
N TYR A 35 -1.21 -7.68 -3.40
CA TYR A 35 -0.54 -8.30 -4.55
C TYR A 35 0.56 -9.27 -4.11
N ALA A 36 1.46 -8.81 -3.24
CA ALA A 36 2.58 -9.61 -2.76
C ALA A 36 2.13 -10.86 -1.99
N LEU A 37 1.14 -10.73 -1.11
CA LEU A 37 0.54 -11.86 -0.40
C LEU A 37 0.01 -12.91 -1.40
N GLY A 38 -0.77 -12.49 -2.38
CA GLY A 38 -1.29 -13.40 -3.40
C GLY A 38 -0.17 -14.14 -4.15
N LYS A 39 0.89 -13.43 -4.54
CA LYS A 39 2.04 -14.02 -5.25
C LYS A 39 2.78 -15.06 -4.41
N VAL A 40 2.93 -14.82 -3.10
CA VAL A 40 3.51 -15.80 -2.16
C VAL A 40 2.70 -17.09 -2.14
N PHE A 41 1.38 -16.99 -1.98
CA PHE A 41 0.49 -18.15 -1.95
C PHE A 41 0.48 -18.92 -3.27
N ILE A 42 0.40 -18.20 -4.40
CA ILE A 42 0.46 -18.82 -5.74
C ILE A 42 1.75 -19.63 -5.89
N ARG A 43 2.90 -19.07 -5.48
CA ARG A 43 4.18 -19.78 -5.56
C ARG A 43 4.23 -20.99 -4.63
N HIS A 44 3.81 -20.84 -3.38
CA HIS A 44 3.87 -21.90 -2.37
C HIS A 44 2.98 -23.09 -2.75
N PHE A 45 1.71 -22.83 -3.11
CA PHE A 45 0.80 -23.88 -3.54
C PHE A 45 1.16 -24.44 -4.92
N GLY A 46 1.69 -23.62 -5.83
CA GLY A 46 2.21 -24.06 -7.13
C GLY A 46 3.40 -25.02 -7.02
N SER A 47 4.18 -24.94 -5.92
CA SER A 47 5.23 -25.93 -5.61
C SER A 47 4.73 -27.20 -4.90
N GLY A 48 3.42 -27.37 -4.73
CA GLY A 48 2.82 -28.48 -3.99
C GLY A 48 2.75 -28.29 -2.48
N GLY A 49 3.03 -27.07 -1.99
CA GLY A 49 2.84 -26.70 -0.60
C GLY A 49 1.37 -26.57 -0.22
N THR A 50 1.10 -26.54 1.08
CA THR A 50 -0.22 -26.35 1.69
C THR A 50 -0.17 -25.20 2.69
N PHE A 51 -1.34 -24.72 3.15
CA PHE A 51 -1.38 -23.61 4.11
C PHE A 51 -0.54 -23.90 5.37
N LEU A 52 -0.56 -25.15 5.85
CA LEU A 52 0.15 -25.59 7.05
C LEU A 52 1.68 -25.64 6.89
N THR A 53 2.17 -25.70 5.65
CA THR A 53 3.61 -25.81 5.33
C THR A 53 4.20 -24.46 4.92
N LEU A 54 3.41 -23.39 4.92
CA LEU A 54 3.88 -22.05 4.61
C LEU A 54 4.73 -21.53 5.77
N ASP A 55 6.00 -21.25 5.48
CA ASP A 55 6.93 -20.63 6.44
C ASP A 55 7.15 -19.15 6.06
N PRO A 56 6.68 -18.20 6.90
CA PRO A 56 6.88 -16.77 6.67
C PRO A 56 8.35 -16.37 6.56
N ASN A 57 9.25 -17.05 7.28
CA ASN A 57 10.68 -16.72 7.26
C ASN A 57 11.31 -17.04 5.91
N LYS A 58 10.89 -18.15 5.28
CA LYS A 58 11.40 -18.58 3.96
C LYS A 58 10.81 -17.79 2.80
N THR A 59 9.63 -17.21 2.99
CA THR A 59 8.90 -16.48 1.94
C THR A 59 9.06 -14.96 2.03
N LYS A 60 9.66 -14.46 3.12
CA LYS A 60 9.88 -13.03 3.40
C LYS A 60 10.53 -12.27 2.23
N ASP A 61 11.65 -12.77 1.72
CA ASP A 61 12.40 -12.07 0.66
C ASP A 61 11.60 -12.01 -0.64
N TYR A 62 10.88 -13.11 -0.96
CA TYR A 62 10.00 -13.15 -2.10
C TYR A 62 8.79 -12.21 -1.93
N TYR A 63 8.22 -12.13 -0.73
CA TYR A 63 7.17 -11.17 -0.40
C TYR A 63 7.64 -9.74 -0.64
N PHE A 64 8.81 -9.35 -0.13
CA PHE A 64 9.34 -7.99 -0.32
C PHE A 64 9.62 -7.68 -1.79
N THR A 65 10.16 -8.66 -2.53
CA THR A 65 10.36 -8.51 -3.98
C THR A 65 9.03 -8.25 -4.70
N MET A 66 8.01 -9.05 -4.39
CA MET A 66 6.67 -8.89 -4.97
C MET A 66 5.96 -7.64 -4.47
N PHE A 67 6.26 -7.14 -3.28
CA PHE A 67 5.74 -5.89 -2.75
C PHE A 67 6.27 -4.69 -3.53
N GLU A 68 7.57 -4.67 -3.80
CA GLU A 68 8.20 -3.64 -4.65
C GLU A 68 7.62 -3.66 -6.08
N GLU A 69 7.47 -4.84 -6.68
CA GLU A 69 6.78 -5.01 -7.97
C GLU A 69 5.32 -4.53 -7.89
N GLY A 70 4.62 -4.90 -6.81
CA GLY A 70 3.22 -4.52 -6.58
C GLY A 70 3.02 -3.01 -6.51
N LYS A 71 3.98 -2.25 -5.97
CA LYS A 71 3.91 -0.77 -5.98
C LYS A 71 3.92 -0.23 -7.41
N LEU A 72 4.74 -0.80 -8.29
CA LEU A 72 4.81 -0.41 -9.70
C LEU A 72 3.53 -0.80 -10.45
N VAL A 73 3.03 -2.02 -10.23
CA VAL A 73 1.78 -2.50 -10.83
C VAL A 73 0.62 -1.58 -10.47
N VAL A 74 0.41 -1.30 -9.18
CA VAL A 74 -0.70 -0.44 -8.71
C VAL A 74 -0.51 1.01 -9.19
N ALA A 75 0.73 1.53 -9.19
CA ALA A 75 1.00 2.87 -9.71
C ALA A 75 0.66 3.00 -11.21
N ASN A 76 0.94 1.96 -12.00
CA ASN A 76 0.59 1.93 -13.42
C ASN A 76 -0.92 1.76 -13.62
N MET A 77 -1.60 0.93 -12.82
CA MET A 77 -3.07 0.82 -12.85
C MET A 77 -3.74 2.17 -12.60
N LYS A 78 -3.30 2.92 -11.59
CA LYS A 78 -3.80 4.26 -11.30
C LYS A 78 -3.61 5.22 -12.48
N LYS A 79 -2.44 5.18 -13.15
CA LYS A 79 -2.18 6.02 -14.35
C LYS A 79 -3.15 5.70 -15.49
N ASN A 80 -3.43 4.42 -15.72
CA ASN A 80 -4.33 3.98 -16.79
C ASN A 80 -5.78 4.39 -16.51
N ASP A 81 -6.25 4.27 -15.26
CA ASP A 81 -7.62 4.67 -14.88
C ASP A 81 -7.83 6.18 -14.93
N THR A 82 -6.81 6.97 -14.53
CA THR A 82 -6.86 8.44 -14.57
C THR A 82 -6.82 8.96 -16.02
N GLY A 83 -6.13 8.27 -16.93
CA GLY A 83 -6.10 8.61 -18.36
C GLY A 83 -7.36 8.21 -19.15
N GLN A 84 -8.15 7.26 -18.64
CA GLN A 84 -9.41 6.80 -19.25
C GLN A 84 -10.62 7.69 -18.85
N ASN A 85 -10.54 8.42 -17.75
CA ASN A 85 -11.61 9.33 -17.27
C ASN A 85 -11.52 10.76 -17.85
N LEU A 86 -10.58 11.03 -18.76
CA LEU A 86 -10.41 12.33 -19.44
C LEU A 86 -10.77 12.25 -20.94
N LYS A 87 -11.56 11.24 -21.36
CA LYS A 87 -12.14 11.14 -22.70
C LYS A 87 -13.65 11.34 -22.67
#